data_AF-E4NMZ7-F1
#
_entry.id   AF-E4NMZ7-F1
#
_cell.length_a   1.000
_cell.length_b   1.000
_cell.length_c   1.000
_cell.angle_alpha   90.00
_cell.angle_beta   90.00
_cell.angle_gamma   90.00
#
_symmetry.space_group_name_H-M   'P 1'
#
loop_
_entity.id
_entity.type
_entity.pdbx_description
1 polymer ?
#
loop_
_entity_poly.entity_id
_entity_poly.type
_entity_poly.pdbx_seq_one_letter_code
_entity_poly.pdbx_strand_id
1 'polypeptide(L)'
;MSLLEQLTAGLRFRTTKPTYDAGDELTAFVTGANGSTLLVRVGDSVIELPDEDPSLVDGTVRFEVESFDKSTHRGRGKLLEVVEEPE
;
A
#
# COMPACT_ATOMS: atom_id res chain seq x y z
N MET A 1 0.69 -13.13 -22.64
CA MET A 1 0.11 -11.88 -22.12
C MET A 1 -0.47 -12.20 -20.75
N SER A 2 0.10 -11.62 -19.69
CA SER A 2 -0.33 -11.91 -18.32
C SER A 2 -1.56 -11.08 -17.98
N LEU A 3 -2.58 -11.71 -17.41
CA LEU A 3 -3.88 -11.12 -17.08
C LEU A 3 -3.78 -10.02 -15.99
N LEU A 4 -2.63 -9.92 -15.33
CA LEU A 4 -2.34 -8.96 -14.27
C LEU A 4 -2.15 -7.52 -14.80
N GLU A 5 -1.69 -7.37 -16.05
CA GLU A 5 -1.42 -6.04 -16.65
C GLU A 5 -2.68 -5.28 -17.07
N GLN A 6 -3.84 -5.94 -17.20
CA GLN A 6 -5.11 -5.29 -17.55
C GLN A 6 -5.94 -4.85 -16.33
N LEU A 7 -5.60 -5.30 -15.12
CA LEU A 7 -6.40 -5.06 -13.92
C LEU A 7 -6.00 -3.78 -13.16
N THR A 8 -4.79 -3.26 -13.35
CA THR A 8 -4.30 -2.04 -12.68
C THR A 8 -4.45 -0.76 -13.50
N ALA A 9 -4.94 -0.84 -14.75
CA ALA A 9 -4.96 0.27 -15.70
C ALA A 9 -6.03 1.37 -15.47
N GLY A 10 -6.60 1.50 -14.26
CA GLY A 10 -7.47 2.65 -13.93
C GLY A 10 -8.68 2.39 -13.04
N LEU A 11 -8.57 1.55 -12.00
CA LEU A 11 -9.74 1.19 -11.19
C LEU A 11 -10.10 2.24 -10.13
N ARG A 12 -10.96 3.16 -10.58
CA ARG A 12 -11.75 4.12 -9.80
C ARG A 12 -12.84 3.40 -9.00
N PHE A 13 -12.51 2.70 -7.91
CA PHE A 13 -13.53 2.26 -6.95
C PHE A 13 -13.63 3.24 -5.78
N ARG A 14 -14.70 4.02 -5.76
CA ARG A 14 -15.18 4.82 -4.61
C ARG A 14 -15.71 3.90 -3.48
N THR A 15 -14.99 2.84 -3.16
CA THR A 15 -15.31 1.98 -2.03
C THR A 15 -14.56 2.51 -0.83
N THR A 16 -15.27 2.83 0.24
CA THR A 16 -14.69 3.38 1.48
C THR A 16 -13.71 2.40 2.13
N LYS A 17 -13.91 1.09 1.89
CA LYS A 17 -13.14 -0.04 2.45
C LYS A 17 -12.69 -1.01 1.35
N PRO A 18 -11.64 -0.68 0.59
CA PRO A 18 -11.09 -1.59 -0.41
C PRO A 18 -10.46 -2.83 0.25
N THR A 19 -10.64 -3.98 -0.37
CA THR A 19 -9.99 -5.25 0.01
C THR A 19 -8.98 -5.63 -1.06
N TYR A 20 -7.82 -6.13 -0.64
CA TYR A 20 -6.72 -6.52 -1.53
C TYR A 20 -6.43 -8.01 -1.41
N ASP A 21 -5.86 -8.57 -2.47
CA ASP A 21 -5.34 -9.94 -2.49
C ASP A 21 -3.79 -9.92 -2.52
N ALA A 22 -3.17 -11.05 -2.21
CA ALA A 22 -1.71 -11.16 -2.20
C ALA A 22 -1.15 -11.08 -3.63
N GLY A 23 -0.14 -10.25 -3.84
CA GLY A 23 0.45 -9.92 -5.14
C GLY A 23 -0.10 -8.65 -5.80
N ASP A 24 -1.03 -7.95 -5.14
CA ASP A 24 -1.56 -6.69 -5.66
C ASP A 24 -0.54 -5.55 -5.48
N GLU A 25 -0.13 -4.92 -6.58
CA GLU A 25 0.69 -3.72 -6.56
C GLU A 25 -0.19 -2.47 -6.43
N LEU A 26 0.12 -1.62 -5.44
CA LEU A 26 -0.63 -0.40 -5.13
C LEU A 26 0.32 0.77 -4.94
N THR A 27 -0.15 1.97 -5.28
CA THR A 27 0.53 3.23 -4.97
C THR A 27 -0.31 4.01 -3.97
N ALA A 28 0.27 4.40 -2.84
CA ALA A 28 -0.41 5.21 -1.84
C ALA A 28 0.55 6.04 -0.98
N PHE A 29 -0.04 6.95 -0.22
CA PHE A 29 0.66 7.91 0.62
C PHE A 29 0.99 7.31 2.00
N VAL A 30 2.21 7.52 2.45
CA VAL A 30 2.69 7.10 3.76
C VAL A 30 2.15 8.07 4.80
N THR A 31 1.24 7.59 5.65
CA THR A 31 0.62 8.42 6.69
C THR A 31 1.42 8.50 7.98
N GLY A 32 2.44 7.66 8.13
CA GLY A 32 3.28 7.65 9.31
C GLY A 32 4.18 6.42 9.35
N ALA A 33 4.97 6.34 10.41
CA ALA A 33 5.81 5.19 10.72
C ALA A 33 5.70 4.88 12.21
N ASN A 34 5.79 3.60 12.56
CA ASN A 34 5.89 3.12 13.92
C ASN A 34 7.20 2.33 14.07
N GLY A 35 8.25 3.00 14.53
CA GLY A 35 9.59 2.42 14.60
C GLY A 35 10.14 2.13 13.21
N SER A 36 10.33 0.85 12.89
CA SER A 36 10.78 0.36 11.57
C SER A 36 9.63 -0.08 10.65
N THR A 37 8.38 0.19 11.02
CA THR A 37 7.22 -0.17 10.19
C THR A 37 6.56 1.09 9.63
N LEU A 38 6.50 1.22 8.30
CA LEU A 38 5.73 2.27 7.65
C LEU A 38 4.24 1.95 7.66
N LEU A 39 3.41 2.97 7.86
CA LEU A 39 1.96 2.90 7.86
C LEU A 39 1.42 3.63 6.65
N VAL A 40 0.97 2.86 5.67
CA VAL A 40 0.38 3.35 4.43
C VAL A 40 -1.13 3.22 4.52
N ARG A 41 -1.86 4.28 4.20
CA ARG A 41 -3.34 4.25 4.26
C ARG A 41 -3.94 4.38 2.88
N VAL A 42 -4.81 3.44 2.54
CA VAL A 42 -5.54 3.43 1.27
C VAL A 42 -7.04 3.42 1.57
N GLY A 43 -7.68 4.59 1.44
CA GLY A 43 -9.04 4.79 1.92
C GLY A 43 -9.12 4.64 3.44
N ASP A 44 -9.89 3.67 3.93
CA ASP A 44 -9.92 3.30 5.36
C ASP A 44 -9.06 2.07 5.72
N SER A 45 -8.43 1.44 4.72
CA SER A 45 -7.56 0.28 4.93
C SER A 45 -6.14 0.74 5.27
N VAL A 46 -5.49 0.03 6.20
CA VAL A 46 -4.12 0.32 6.64
C VAL A 46 -3.21 -0.82 6.20
N ILE A 47 -2.15 -0.50 5.49
CA ILE A 47 -1.11 -1.45 5.08
C ILE A 47 0.17 -1.12 5.83
N GLU A 48 0.71 -2.11 6.52
CA GLU A 48 1.95 -2.03 7.25
C GLU A 48 3.09 -2.56 6.36
N LEU A 49 4.13 -1.75 6.17
CA LEU A 49 5.36 -2.15 5.49
C LEU A 49 6.46 -2.30 6.55
N PRO A 50 6.74 -3.53 7.03
CA PRO A 50 7.77 -3.76 8.03
C PRO A 50 9.18 -3.61 7.44
N ASP A 51 10.13 -3.21 8.30
CA ASP A 51 11.56 -3.08 7.99
C ASP A 51 11.90 -2.03 6.92
N GLU A 52 11.06 -0.99 6.82
CA GLU A 52 11.22 0.10 5.86
C GLU A 52 11.68 1.40 6.52
N ASP A 53 12.26 2.29 5.71
CA ASP A 53 12.83 3.54 6.20
C ASP A 53 11.75 4.52 6.67
N PRO A 54 11.71 4.89 7.98
CA PRO A 54 10.73 5.84 8.51
C PRO A 54 10.90 7.26 7.98
N SER A 55 11.99 7.58 7.29
CA SER A 55 12.16 8.87 6.61
C SER A 55 11.21 9.05 5.41
N LEU A 56 10.59 7.97 4.92
CA LEU A 56 9.61 8.01 3.82
C LEU A 56 8.20 8.44 4.25
N VAL A 57 8.03 8.84 5.52
CA VAL A 57 6.78 9.45 6.00
C VAL A 57 6.50 10.73 5.23
N ASP A 58 5.23 10.97 4.91
CA ASP A 58 4.78 12.05 4.04
C ASP A 58 5.22 11.92 2.56
N GLY A 59 5.75 10.75 2.16
CA GLY A 59 6.03 10.40 0.77
C GLY A 59 4.94 9.54 0.13
N THR A 60 4.96 9.44 -1.20
CA THR A 60 4.13 8.50 -1.96
C THR A 60 4.96 7.28 -2.34
N VAL A 61 4.49 6.09 -1.99
CA VAL A 61 5.21 4.83 -2.24
C VAL A 61 4.37 3.84 -3.03
N ARG A 62 5.06 2.99 -3.79
CA ARG A 62 4.50 1.83 -4.48
C ARG A 62 4.92 0.57 -3.72
N PHE A 63 3.94 -0.25 -3.36
CA PHE A 63 4.15 -1.47 -2.59
C PHE A 63 3.31 -2.62 -3.13
N GLU A 64 3.76 -3.84 -2.89
CA GLU A 64 3.03 -5.07 -3.16
C GLU A 64 2.37 -5.57 -1.89
N VAL A 65 1.10 -5.96 -1.95
CA VAL A 65 0.39 -6.56 -0.81
C VAL A 65 0.82 -8.02 -0.66
N GLU A 66 1.40 -8.39 0.48
CA GLU A 66 1.73 -9.78 0.78
C GLU A 66 0.56 -10.52 1.45
N SER A 67 -0.16 -9.82 2.32
CA SER A 67 -1.33 -10.38 3.01
C SER A 67 -2.30 -9.29 3.44
N PHE A 68 -3.60 -9.58 3.43
CA PHE A 68 -4.64 -8.64 3.83
C PHE A 68 -5.74 -9.33 4.63
N ASP A 69 -6.04 -8.79 5.81
CA ASP A 69 -7.15 -9.20 6.66
C ASP A 69 -8.38 -8.32 6.38
N LYS A 70 -9.36 -8.92 5.70
CA LYS A 70 -10.63 -8.28 5.31
C LYS A 70 -11.52 -7.96 6.51
N SER A 71 -11.32 -8.61 7.66
CA SER A 71 -12.11 -8.34 8.88
C SER A 71 -11.64 -7.06 9.55
N THR A 72 -10.32 -6.89 9.67
CA THR A 72 -9.71 -5.74 10.36
C THR A 72 -9.32 -4.60 9.42
N HIS A 73 -9.43 -4.80 8.11
CA HIS A 73 -8.99 -3.87 7.06
C HIS A 73 -7.50 -3.51 7.17
N ARG A 74 -6.71 -4.48 7.64
CA ARG A 74 -5.27 -4.36 7.81
C ARG A 74 -4.55 -5.30 6.89
N GLY A 75 -3.51 -4.82 6.23
CA GLY A 75 -2.64 -5.65 5.42
C GLY A 75 -1.18 -5.46 5.77
N ARG A 76 -0.37 -6.37 5.24
CA ARG A 76 1.07 -6.26 5.17
C ARG A 76 1.47 -6.21 3.71
N GLY A 77 2.41 -5.32 3.41
CA GLY A 77 2.98 -5.20 2.09
C GLY A 77 4.48 -5.07 2.14
N LYS A 78 5.08 -5.12 0.96
CA LYS A 78 6.50 -4.95 0.74
C LYS A 78 6.72 -3.73 -0.15
N LEU A 79 7.63 -2.84 0.23
CA LEU A 79 7.97 -1.70 -0.59
C LEU A 79 8.63 -2.17 -1.90
N LEU A 80 8.14 -1.63 -3.02
CA LEU A 80 8.75 -1.85 -4.34
C LEU A 80 9.56 -0.63 -4.77
N GLU A 81 8.96 0.56 -4.66
CA GLU A 81 9.53 1.81 -5.17
C GLU A 81 8.96 3.02 -4.43
N VAL A 82 9.74 4.09 -4.31
CA VAL A 82 9.27 5.40 -3.84
C VAL A 82 8.91 6.23 -5.06
N VAL A 83 7.65 6.64 -5.17
CA VAL A 83 7.13 7.42 -6.31
C VAL A 83 7.36 8.92 -6.10
N GLU A 84 7.20 9.38 -4.86
CA GLU A 84 7.41 10.76 -4.47
C GLU A 84 8.14 10.78 -3.13
N GLU A 85 9.33 11.38 -3.11
CA GLU A 85 10.12 11.57 -1.90
C GLU A 85 9.48 12.67 -1.04
N PRO A 86 9.48 12.52 0.30
CA PRO A 86 9.00 13.58 1.18
C PRO A 86 9.91 14.81 1.10
N GLU A 87 9.31 16.00 1.02
CA GLU A 87 10.02 17.30 0.96
C GLU A 87 10.57 17.79 2.31
#